data_AF-A0A2V9XQ20-F1
#
_entry.id   AF-A0A2V9XQ20-F1
#
_cell.length_a   1.000
_cell.length_b   1.000
_cell.length_c   1.000
_cell.angle_alpha   90.00
_cell.angle_beta   90.00
_cell.angle_gamma   90.00
#
_symmetry.space_group_name_H-M   'P 1'
#
loop_
_entity.id
_entity.type
_entity.pdbx_description
1 polymer ?
#
loop_
_entity_poly.entity_id
_entity_poly.type
_entity_poly.pdbx_seq_one_letter_code
_entity_poly.pdbx_strand_id
1 'polypeptide(L)'
;MLITDFDSLTPLPANGDIGLDFVFAGTFNVYYNANPNGDWSNPNTFTDGQLVARFSRNETLFVQIGPVSHHVLTETLLYSQNFRFNNKTYSFRRLTPDGITLNQFVSNTSLQGTTDFPFGLAFAGNGVSILRKE
;
A
#
# COMPACT_ATOMS: atom_id res chain seq x y z
N MET A 1 -1.29 -2.34 0.66
CA MET A 1 -0.41 -2.62 -0.50
C MET A 1 -0.97 -1.90 -1.71
N LEU A 2 -0.23 -0.93 -2.26
CA LEU A 2 -0.49 -0.49 -3.63
C LEU A 2 -0.03 -1.63 -4.55
N ILE A 3 -0.78 -1.93 -5.61
CA ILE A 3 -0.54 -3.01 -6.57
C ILE A 3 0.92 -3.07 -7.08
N THR A 4 1.67 -1.98 -6.96
CA THR A 4 3.06 -1.80 -7.41
C THR A 4 4.14 -2.55 -6.63
N ASP A 5 3.89 -3.04 -5.41
CA ASP A 5 4.98 -3.68 -4.62
C ASP A 5 5.24 -5.14 -5.00
N PHE A 6 4.30 -5.82 -5.65
CA PHE A 6 4.47 -7.24 -6.01
C PHE A 6 5.61 -7.46 -7.01
N ASP A 7 5.81 -6.52 -7.94
CA ASP A 7 6.91 -6.57 -8.90
C ASP A 7 8.29 -6.31 -8.25
N SER A 8 8.32 -5.88 -6.99
CA SER A 8 9.53 -5.57 -6.24
C SER A 8 9.93 -6.66 -5.22
N LEU A 9 9.15 -7.73 -5.12
CA LEU A 9 9.45 -8.84 -4.21
C LEU A 9 10.70 -9.59 -4.68
N THR A 10 11.67 -9.70 -3.78
CA THR A 10 12.88 -10.51 -4.02
C THR A 10 12.83 -11.75 -3.15
N PRO A 11 12.63 -12.95 -3.72
CA PRO A 11 12.65 -14.18 -2.95
C PRO A 11 13.99 -14.38 -2.24
N LEU A 12 13.93 -14.73 -0.96
CA LEU A 12 15.06 -15.14 -0.16
C LEU A 12 15.11 -16.67 -0.03
N PRO A 13 16.26 -17.26 0.36
CA PRO A 13 16.34 -18.69 0.63
C PRO A 13 15.25 -19.12 1.63
N ALA A 14 14.47 -20.14 1.26
CA ALA A 14 13.44 -20.71 2.11
C ALA A 14 14.06 -21.42 3.32
N ASN A 15 13.33 -21.42 4.44
CA ASN A 15 13.66 -22.19 5.63
C ASN A 15 12.61 -23.28 5.83
N GLY A 16 12.81 -24.43 5.17
CA GLY A 16 11.84 -25.52 5.16
C GLY A 16 10.57 -25.14 4.41
N ASP A 17 9.43 -25.14 5.09
CA ASP A 17 8.11 -24.76 4.57
C ASP A 17 7.79 -23.26 4.71
N ILE A 18 8.76 -22.46 5.20
CA ILE A 18 8.65 -21.02 5.33
C ILE A 18 9.37 -20.35 4.15
N GLY A 19 8.58 -19.69 3.30
CA GLY A 19 9.08 -18.80 2.25
C GLY A 19 9.27 -17.38 2.78
N LEU A 20 10.22 -16.65 2.22
CA LEU A 20 10.54 -15.29 2.62
C LEU A 20 10.75 -14.45 1.37
N ASP A 21 10.06 -13.32 1.24
CA ASP A 21 10.39 -12.31 0.24
C ASP A 21 10.83 -11.02 0.91
N PHE A 22 11.87 -10.43 0.35
CA PHE A 22 12.35 -9.12 0.72
C PHE A 22 11.59 -8.05 -0.07
N VAL A 23 11.14 -7.01 0.63
CA VAL A 23 10.53 -5.82 0.04
C VAL A 23 11.47 -4.65 0.26
N PHE A 24 11.89 -3.99 -0.83
CA PHE A 24 12.78 -2.83 -0.75
C PHE A 24 12.11 -1.63 -0.06
N ALA A 25 12.97 -0.79 0.53
CA ALA A 25 12.56 0.55 0.96
C ALA A 25 12.09 1.39 -0.23
N GLY A 26 11.21 2.33 0.04
CA GLY A 26 10.66 3.18 -1.01
C GLY A 26 9.74 4.26 -0.49
N THR A 27 9.20 5.04 -1.42
CA THR A 27 8.19 6.05 -1.13
C THR A 27 7.01 5.88 -2.06
N PHE A 28 5.81 6.13 -1.56
CA PHE A 28 4.61 6.21 -2.40
C PHE A 28 3.84 7.49 -2.13
N ASN A 29 3.10 7.91 -3.15
CA ASN A 29 2.27 9.10 -3.13
C ASN A 29 0.80 8.69 -3.03
N VAL A 30 0.03 9.48 -2.29
CA VAL A 30 -1.43 9.35 -2.22
C VAL A 30 -2.04 10.57 -2.91
N TYR A 31 -2.82 10.33 -3.95
CA TYR A 31 -3.53 11.35 -4.70
C TYR A 31 -5.02 11.30 -4.37
N TYR A 32 -5.62 12.47 -4.20
CA TYR A 32 -7.06 12.62 -4.03
C TYR A 32 -7.66 13.19 -5.31
N ASN A 33 -8.60 12.43 -5.90
CA ASN A 33 -9.44 12.89 -6.98
C ASN A 33 -10.88 12.96 -6.48
N ALA A 34 -11.48 14.16 -6.52
CA ALA A 34 -12.86 14.38 -6.06
C ALA A 34 -13.90 13.73 -6.99
N ASN A 35 -13.54 13.45 -8.24
CA ASN A 35 -14.37 12.79 -9.25
C ASN A 35 -13.57 11.62 -9.87
N PRO A 36 -13.39 10.51 -9.14
CA PRO A 36 -12.53 9.42 -9.58
C PRO A 36 -13.08 8.76 -10.85
N ASN A 37 -12.25 8.67 -11.90
CA ASN A 37 -12.59 8.07 -13.19
C ASN A 37 -11.37 7.40 -13.87
N GLY A 38 -10.47 6.80 -13.08
CA GLY A 38 -9.22 6.23 -13.56
C GLY A 38 -9.41 5.20 -14.69
N ASP A 39 -8.52 5.26 -15.67
CA ASP A 39 -8.49 4.41 -16.84
C ASP A 39 -7.36 3.37 -16.70
N TRP A 40 -7.74 2.09 -16.60
CA TRP A 40 -6.79 1.00 -16.46
C TRP A 40 -5.86 0.82 -17.67
N SER A 41 -6.26 1.28 -18.85
CA SER A 41 -5.39 1.28 -20.04
C SER A 41 -4.38 2.44 -20.05
N ASN A 42 -4.58 3.45 -19.20
CA ASN A 42 -3.65 4.56 -18.99
C ASN A 42 -3.44 4.83 -17.48
N PRO A 43 -2.51 4.12 -16.83
CA PRO A 43 -2.28 4.21 -15.39
C PRO A 43 -1.96 5.61 -14.86
N ASN A 44 -1.48 6.53 -15.71
CA ASN A 44 -1.18 7.90 -15.30
C ASN A 44 -2.44 8.64 -14.80
N THR A 45 -3.62 8.27 -15.30
CA THR A 45 -4.90 8.88 -14.90
C THR A 45 -5.24 8.72 -13.41
N PHE A 46 -4.68 7.70 -12.75
CA PHE A 46 -4.85 7.50 -11.30
C PHE A 46 -4.04 8.51 -10.46
N THR A 47 -3.16 9.29 -11.09
CA THR A 47 -2.34 10.33 -10.45
C THR A 47 -2.74 11.76 -10.79
N ASP A 48 -3.78 11.96 -11.61
CA ASP A 48 -4.23 13.29 -12.08
C ASP A 48 -4.84 14.17 -10.96
N GLY A 49 -5.07 13.60 -9.78
CA GLY A 49 -5.61 14.30 -8.63
C GLY A 49 -4.62 15.19 -7.88
N GLN A 50 -5.08 15.76 -6.78
CA GLN A 50 -4.21 16.50 -5.86
C GLN A 50 -3.33 15.52 -5.07
N LEU A 51 -2.01 15.74 -5.04
CA LEU A 51 -1.14 15.03 -4.09
C LEU A 51 -1.50 15.45 -2.66
N VAL A 52 -1.98 14.51 -1.84
CA VAL A 52 -2.44 14.78 -0.46
C VAL A 52 -1.53 14.19 0.60
N ALA A 53 -0.74 13.16 0.28
CA ALA A 53 0.30 12.65 1.15
C ALA A 53 1.44 11.96 0.39
N ARG A 54 2.60 11.89 1.03
CA ARG A 54 3.70 11.01 0.65
C ARG A 54 4.15 10.26 1.89
N PHE A 55 4.40 8.97 1.74
CA PHE A 55 4.92 8.12 2.80
C PHE A 55 6.24 7.49 2.37
N SER A 56 7.08 7.16 3.35
CA SER A 56 8.23 6.27 3.16
C SER A 56 8.02 4.97 3.91
N ARG A 57 8.53 3.89 3.34
CA ARG A 57 8.62 2.58 3.96
C ARG A 57 10.09 2.17 3.98
N ASN A 58 10.54 1.58 5.08
CA ASN A 58 11.84 0.91 5.12
C ASN A 58 11.77 -0.47 4.45
N GLU A 59 12.88 -1.16 4.38
CA GLU A 59 12.92 -2.56 3.98
C GLU A 59 12.03 -3.39 4.92
N THR A 60 11.28 -4.34 4.36
CA THR A 60 10.41 -5.22 5.14
C THR A 60 10.46 -6.64 4.62
N LEU A 61 9.98 -7.57 5.45
CA LEU A 61 9.94 -8.98 5.12
C LEU A 61 8.49 -9.44 4.92
N PHE A 62 8.27 -10.17 3.85
CA PHE A 62 7.05 -10.87 3.53
C PHE A 62 7.25 -12.34 3.92
N VAL A 63 6.43 -12.86 4.83
CA VAL A 63 6.55 -14.24 5.31
C VAL A 63 5.48 -15.09 4.68
N GLN A 64 5.86 -16.17 4.02
CA GLN A 64 4.96 -17.08 3.33
C GLN A 64 4.87 -18.41 4.07
N ILE A 65 3.65 -18.87 4.38
CA ILE A 65 3.40 -20.18 5.01
C ILE A 65 2.22 -20.83 4.27
N GLY A 66 2.54 -21.83 3.45
CA GLY A 66 1.55 -22.52 2.62
C GLY A 66 0.78 -21.56 1.69
N PRO A 67 -0.56 -21.54 1.71
CA PRO A 67 -1.36 -20.74 0.78
C PRO A 67 -1.47 -19.25 1.18
N VAL A 68 -0.88 -18.84 2.29
CA VAL A 68 -1.01 -17.48 2.83
C VAL A 68 0.36 -16.88 3.07
N SER A 69 0.46 -15.59 2.78
CA SER A 69 1.56 -14.75 3.21
C SER A 69 1.09 -13.67 4.16
N HIS A 70 1.97 -13.29 5.07
CA HIS A 70 1.74 -12.28 6.10
C HIS A 70 2.80 -11.19 6.01
N HIS A 71 2.36 -9.94 6.12
CA HIS A 71 3.22 -8.78 6.03
C HIS A 71 2.81 -7.73 7.04
N VAL A 72 3.78 -7.33 7.85
CA VAL A 72 3.65 -6.20 8.77
C VAL A 72 4.68 -5.16 8.35
N LEU A 73 4.21 -3.94 8.13
CA LEU A 73 5.05 -2.82 7.71
C LEU A 73 4.59 -1.54 8.38
N THR A 74 5.52 -0.61 8.58
CA THR A 74 5.21 0.74 9.03
C THR A 74 5.70 1.74 7.99
N GLU A 75 4.84 2.70 7.69
CA GLU A 75 5.05 3.71 6.67
C GLU A 75 5.03 5.08 7.36
N THR A 76 6.09 5.87 7.23
CA THR A 76 6.22 7.19 7.86
C THR A 76 5.68 8.27 6.95
N LEU A 77 4.89 9.21 7.49
CA LEU A 77 4.37 10.35 6.72
C LEU A 77 5.49 11.39 6.46
N LEU A 78 5.80 11.62 5.19
CA LEU A 78 6.81 12.60 4.76
C LEU A 78 6.19 13.94 4.34
N TYR A 79 5.04 13.88 3.65
CA TYR A 79 4.34 15.05 3.13
C TYR A 79 2.85 14.93 3.41
N SER A 80 2.20 16.06 3.67
CA SER A 80 0.75 16.12 3.81
C SER A 80 0.24 17.48 3.37
N GLN A 81 -0.84 17.48 2.60
CA GLN A 81 -1.57 18.68 2.20
C GLN A 81 -3.04 18.56 2.60
N ASN A 82 -3.65 19.70 2.88
CA ASN A 82 -5.09 19.76 3.13
C ASN A 82 -5.88 19.41 1.85
N PHE A 83 -6.96 18.65 2.01
CA PHE A 83 -7.91 18.37 0.94
C PHE A 83 -9.36 18.43 1.46
N ARG A 84 -10.31 18.71 0.56
CA ARG A 84 -11.73 18.82 0.91
C ARG A 84 -12.49 17.57 0.50
N PHE A 85 -13.17 16.97 1.46
CA PHE A 85 -14.07 15.84 1.26
C PHE A 85 -15.36 16.11 2.05
N ASN A 86 -16.53 16.00 1.41
CA ASN A 86 -17.84 16.27 2.03
C ASN A 86 -17.88 17.57 2.86
N ASN A 87 -17.42 18.68 2.26
CA ASN A 87 -17.33 20.01 2.88
C ASN A 87 -16.46 20.12 4.15
N LYS A 88 -15.69 19.08 4.49
CA LYS A 88 -14.72 19.10 5.59
C LYS A 88 -13.30 19.10 5.02
N THR A 89 -12.40 19.75 5.74
CA THR A 89 -10.97 19.76 5.42
C THR A 89 -10.28 18.65 6.19
N TYR A 90 -9.58 17.77 5.48
CA TYR A 90 -8.78 16.69 6.04
C TYR A 90 -7.30 16.89 5.70
N SER A 91 -6.42 16.24 6.46
CA SER A 91 -4.98 16.25 6.25
C SER A 91 -4.39 15.01 6.90
N PHE A 92 -3.48 14.32 6.21
CA PHE A 92 -2.79 13.16 6.78
C PHE A 92 -1.93 13.52 7.99
N ARG A 93 -1.45 14.77 8.07
CA ARG A 93 -0.76 15.30 9.27
C ARG A 93 -1.62 15.23 10.53
N ARG A 94 -2.95 15.28 10.39
CA ARG A 94 -3.90 15.15 11.52
C ARG A 94 -4.34 13.72 11.73
N LEU A 95 -4.53 12.96 10.65
CA LEU A 95 -5.06 11.59 10.70
C LEU A 95 -4.00 10.55 11.10
N THR A 96 -2.74 10.81 10.76
CA THR A 96 -1.63 9.86 10.87
C THR A 96 -0.29 10.60 10.89
N PRO A 97 -0.06 11.50 11.86
CA PRO A 97 1.14 12.37 11.90
C PRO A 97 2.46 11.59 11.83
N ASP A 98 2.52 10.43 12.47
CA ASP A 98 3.72 9.60 12.57
C ASP A 98 3.73 8.45 11.55
N GLY A 99 2.68 8.33 10.74
CA GLY A 99 2.53 7.24 9.79
C GLY A 99 1.56 6.13 10.21
N ILE A 100 1.51 5.09 9.37
CA ILE A 100 0.54 3.99 9.45
C ILE A 100 1.31 2.68 9.55
N THR A 101 0.90 1.83 10.48
CA THR A 101 1.31 0.42 10.50
C THR A 101 0.24 -0.43 9.85
N LEU A 102 0.61 -1.19 8.83
CA LEU A 102 -0.25 -2.13 8.13
C LEU A 102 0.05 -3.55 8.60
N ASN A 103 -1.00 -4.32 8.82
CA ASN A 103 -0.97 -5.75 9.10
C ASN A 103 -1.87 -6.43 8.10
N GLN A 104 -1.29 -7.21 7.18
CA GLN A 104 -2.03 -7.74 6.03
C GLN A 104 -1.67 -9.20 5.74
N PHE A 105 -2.67 -9.93 5.27
CA PHE A 105 -2.56 -11.27 4.73
C PHE A 105 -2.84 -11.23 3.23
N VAL A 106 -2.05 -11.98 2.46
CA VAL A 106 -2.17 -12.10 1.01
C VAL A 106 -2.23 -13.58 0.65
N SER A 107 -3.14 -13.95 -0.24
CA SER A 107 -3.21 -15.30 -0.81
C SER A 107 -2.00 -15.54 -1.71
N ASN A 108 -1.35 -16.69 -1.57
CA ASN A 108 -0.32 -17.17 -2.51
C ASN A 108 -0.94 -17.85 -3.74
N THR A 109 -2.27 -18.02 -3.75
CA THR A 109 -3.01 -18.48 -4.92
C THR A 109 -3.44 -17.29 -5.76
N SER A 110 -3.02 -17.27 -7.02
CA SER A 110 -3.41 -16.26 -8.01
C SER A 110 -4.88 -16.38 -8.39
N LEU A 111 -5.55 -15.25 -8.47
CA LEU A 111 -6.83 -15.10 -9.15
C LEU A 111 -6.59 -14.75 -10.61
N GLN A 112 -7.51 -15.19 -11.48
CA GLN A 112 -7.52 -14.74 -12.88
C GLN A 112 -7.74 -13.24 -12.92
N GLY A 113 -6.85 -12.54 -13.62
CA GLY A 113 -6.89 -11.09 -13.77
C GLY A 113 -7.64 -10.61 -15.01
N THR A 114 -7.40 -9.37 -15.40
CA THR A 114 -7.91 -8.74 -16.63
C THR A 114 -6.84 -8.72 -17.72
N THR A 115 -7.17 -8.22 -18.92
CA THR A 115 -6.22 -8.12 -20.05
C THR A 115 -4.93 -7.39 -19.69
N ASP A 116 -5.04 -6.28 -18.95
CA ASP A 116 -3.89 -5.42 -18.62
C ASP A 116 -3.18 -5.85 -17.32
N PHE A 117 -3.88 -6.60 -16.46
CA PHE A 117 -3.37 -7.12 -15.19
C PHE A 117 -3.69 -8.61 -15.10
N PRO A 118 -2.84 -9.50 -15.65
CA PRO A 118 -3.20 -10.88 -15.97
C PRO A 118 -3.48 -11.77 -14.75
N PHE A 119 -3.04 -11.37 -13.57
CA PHE A 119 -3.35 -12.03 -12.31
C PHE A 119 -3.58 -11.00 -11.20
N GLY A 120 -4.29 -11.43 -10.15
CA GLY A 120 -4.43 -10.68 -8.91
C GLY A 120 -4.21 -11.59 -7.72
N LEU A 121 -3.88 -11.01 -6.57
CA LEU A 121 -3.80 -11.73 -5.29
C LEU A 121 -4.85 -11.16 -4.36
N ALA A 122 -5.69 -12.04 -3.80
CA ALA A 122 -6.64 -11.65 -2.77
C ALA A 122 -5.87 -11.23 -1.51
N PHE A 123 -6.28 -10.13 -0.89
CA PHE A 123 -5.67 -9.67 0.36
C PHE A 123 -6.74 -9.17 1.33
N ALA A 124 -6.41 -9.23 2.61
CA ALA A 124 -7.19 -8.63 3.69
C ALA A 124 -6.24 -8.13 4.78
N GLY A 125 -6.62 -7.07 5.48
CA GLY A 125 -5.78 -6.51 6.52
C GLY A 125 -6.37 -5.30 7.18
N ASN A 126 -5.58 -4.70 8.06
CA ASN A 126 -5.93 -3.49 8.78
C ASN A 126 -4.73 -2.54 8.84
N GLY A 127 -5.05 -1.25 8.94
CA GLY A 127 -4.09 -0.19 9.22
C GLY A 127 -4.37 0.42 10.59
N VAL A 128 -3.31 0.74 11.33
CA VAL A 128 -3.39 1.44 12.61
C VAL A 128 -2.52 2.68 12.53
N SER A 129 -3.06 3.82 12.97
CA SER A 129 -2.32 5.05 13.18
C SER A 129 -2.63 5.61 14.56
N ILE A 130 -1.71 6.41 15.09
CA ILE A 130 -1.93 7.13 16.34
C ILE A 130 -2.28 8.57 15.99
N LEU A 131 -3.50 8.97 16.36
CA LEU A 131 -3.93 10.36 16.29
C LEU A 131 -3.23 11.15 17.40
N ARG A 132 -2.70 12.32 17.07
CA ARG A 132 -2.31 13.30 18.10
C ARG A 132 -3.49 14.24 18.33
N LYS A 133 -3.86 14.38 19.60
CA LYS A 133 -4.78 15.42 20.02
C LYS A 133 -3.98 16.72 20.01
N GLU A 134 -4.29 17.61 19.07
CA GLU A 134 -3.82 19.01 19.09
C GLU A 134 -4.37 19.72 20.33
#